data_AF-A0A671QMG6-F1
#
_entry.id   AF-A0A671QMG6-F1
#
_cell.length_a   1.000
_cell.length_b   1.000
_cell.length_c   1.000
_cell.angle_alpha   90.00
_cell.angle_beta   90.00
_cell.angle_gamma   90.00
#
_symmetry.space_group_name_H-M   'P 1'
#
loop_
_entity.id
_entity.type
_entity.pdbx_description
1 polymer ?
#
loop_
_entity_poly.entity_id
_entity_poly.type
_entity_poly.pdbx_seq_one_letter_code
_entity_poly.pdbx_strand_id
1 'polypeptide(L)'
;MAEQITREDALTREGYRHACHIMLYGDSSAKLFGKIPIKHIVLITVIQMQMRFDGLLGFPGGLEVGVAVPVGVDNHVSSCLSPSCPRLITHFYIKMTESELKERERAAVATATDHGLEVLGMFRVPLYFLKNGGGLPYFLSHSFISNSQAQLLSALQRCGLLSQGELEKAVRQAEQMRRTRSGDPH
;
A
#
# COMPACT_ATOMS: atom_id res chain seq x y z
N MET A 1 17.23 5.23 0.40
CA MET A 1 16.60 4.52 1.53
C MET A 1 16.07 5.59 2.47
N ALA A 2 14.79 5.55 2.86
CA ALA A 2 14.27 6.51 3.82
C ALA A 2 14.88 6.25 5.21
N GLU A 3 15.34 7.29 5.89
CA GLU A 3 15.95 7.18 7.22
C GLU A 3 14.85 6.83 8.24
N GLN A 4 15.00 5.69 8.93
CA GLN A 4 14.06 5.25 9.96
C GLN A 4 14.33 6.00 11.26
N ILE A 5 13.24 6.36 11.94
CA ILE A 5 13.26 7.01 13.25
C ILE A 5 12.26 6.28 14.17
N THR A 6 12.53 6.26 15.47
CA THR A 6 11.58 5.71 16.45
C THR A 6 10.30 6.56 16.46
N ARG A 7 9.19 5.98 16.93
CA ARG A 7 7.93 6.74 17.02
C ARG A 7 8.04 7.85 18.06
N GLU A 8 8.70 7.56 19.17
CA GLU A 8 8.93 8.48 20.28
C GLU A 8 9.78 9.67 19.81
N ASP A 9 10.91 9.41 19.17
CA ASP A 9 11.79 10.47 18.64
C ASP A 9 11.14 11.26 17.51
N ALA A 10 10.28 10.62 16.71
CA ALA A 10 9.51 11.32 15.70
C ALA A 10 8.56 12.33 16.34
N LEU A 11 7.83 11.94 17.39
CA LEU A 11 6.84 12.78 18.05
C LEU A 11 7.46 13.92 18.88
N THR A 12 8.73 13.82 19.26
CA THR A 12 9.47 14.92 19.93
C THR A 12 10.04 15.95 18.96
N ARG A 13 9.98 15.72 17.64
CA ARG A 13 10.53 16.66 16.64
C ARG A 13 9.58 17.83 16.40
N GLU A 14 9.90 18.98 16.98
CA GLU A 14 9.19 20.23 16.69
C GLU A 14 9.48 20.75 15.28
N GLY A 15 8.47 21.35 14.64
CA GLY A 15 8.58 21.94 13.30
C GLY A 15 8.61 20.93 12.14
N TYR A 16 8.38 19.65 12.41
CA TYR A 16 8.17 18.63 11.38
C TYR A 16 6.67 18.45 11.10
N ARG A 17 6.35 18.23 9.82
CA ARG A 17 5.02 17.79 9.40
C ARG A 17 4.95 16.27 9.54
N HIS A 18 3.78 15.78 9.92
CA HIS A 18 3.52 14.35 10.08
C HIS A 18 2.46 13.92 9.06
N ALA A 19 2.78 12.89 8.30
CA ALA A 19 1.82 12.18 7.46
C ALA A 19 1.69 10.75 7.96
N CYS A 20 0.48 10.21 7.91
CA CYS A 20 0.21 8.84 8.32
C CYS A 20 -0.25 8.04 7.10
N HIS A 21 0.28 6.85 6.93
CA HIS A 21 -0.15 5.87 5.95
C HIS A 21 -0.66 4.64 6.69
N ILE A 22 -1.76 4.07 6.22
CA ILE A 22 -2.33 2.86 6.81
C ILE A 22 -2.53 1.78 5.75
N MET A 23 -2.04 0.58 6.05
CA MET A 23 -2.38 -0.65 5.36
C MET A 23 -3.52 -1.34 6.10
N LEU A 24 -4.66 -1.48 5.42
CA LEU A 24 -5.74 -2.32 5.88
C LEU A 24 -5.63 -3.70 5.23
N TYR A 25 -5.87 -4.74 6.02
CA TYR A 25 -6.04 -6.11 5.54
C TYR A 25 -7.12 -6.81 6.41
N GLY A 26 -7.50 -8.07 6.25
CA GLY A 26 -8.78 -8.71 6.67
C GLY A 26 -9.35 -9.83 5.74
N ASP A 27 -9.14 -11.13 6.03
CA ASP A 27 -9.17 -12.36 5.16
C ASP A 27 -10.27 -12.53 4.07
N SER A 28 -10.12 -13.49 3.14
CA SER A 28 -10.97 -13.55 1.92
C SER A 28 -11.06 -14.92 1.21
N SER A 29 -12.15 -15.66 1.43
CA SER A 29 -12.40 -16.99 0.83
C SER A 29 -12.74 -17.03 -0.67
N ALA A 30 -12.66 -15.88 -1.37
CA ALA A 30 -13.03 -15.77 -2.77
C ALA A 30 -12.04 -16.50 -3.70
N LYS A 31 -12.51 -16.94 -4.88
CA LYS A 31 -11.67 -17.58 -5.91
C LYS A 31 -11.69 -16.76 -7.20
N LEU A 32 -10.53 -16.40 -7.71
CA LEU A 32 -10.40 -15.76 -9.01
C LEU A 32 -10.76 -16.77 -10.12
N PHE A 33 -11.69 -16.39 -11.00
CA PHE A 33 -12.27 -17.25 -12.05
C PHE A 33 -12.82 -18.59 -11.56
N GLY A 34 -13.19 -18.69 -10.27
CA GLY A 34 -13.68 -19.94 -9.66
C GLY A 34 -12.63 -21.07 -9.53
N LYS A 35 -11.42 -20.90 -10.07
CA LYS A 35 -10.39 -21.95 -10.19
C LYS A 35 -9.07 -21.59 -9.54
N ILE A 36 -8.65 -20.32 -9.59
CA ILE A 36 -7.46 -19.82 -8.90
C ILE A 36 -7.92 -19.41 -7.50
N PRO A 37 -7.64 -20.20 -6.45
CA PRO A 37 -8.04 -19.81 -5.10
C PRO A 37 -7.22 -18.60 -4.64
N ILE A 38 -7.82 -17.76 -3.81
CA ILE A 38 -7.09 -16.97 -2.82
C ILE A 38 -6.60 -17.98 -1.76
N LYS A 39 -5.59 -18.80 -2.13
CA LYS A 39 -4.99 -19.87 -1.30
C LYS A 39 -4.36 -19.30 -0.02
N HIS A 40 -3.93 -18.05 -0.12
CA HIS A 40 -3.74 -17.19 1.02
C HIS A 40 -4.80 -16.14 0.92
N ILE A 41 -5.81 -16.32 1.76
CA ILE A 41 -6.11 -15.30 2.75
C ILE A 41 -4.74 -14.89 3.35
N VAL A 42 -4.13 -13.72 3.12
CA VAL A 42 -4.41 -12.50 2.37
C VAL A 42 -5.62 -12.49 1.44
N LEU A 43 -6.73 -11.99 1.91
CA LEU A 43 -7.02 -10.69 1.33
C LEU A 43 -6.49 -10.36 -0.06
N ILE A 44 -7.39 -9.73 -0.79
CA ILE A 44 -6.88 -8.55 -1.42
C ILE A 44 -6.46 -7.59 -0.33
N THR A 45 -5.16 -7.37 -0.24
CA THR A 45 -4.65 -6.25 0.50
C THR A 45 -5.26 -5.02 -0.15
N VAL A 46 -6.38 -4.56 0.40
CA VAL A 46 -6.69 -3.14 0.36
C VAL A 46 -5.74 -2.55 1.40
N ILE A 47 -4.44 -2.62 1.09
CA ILE A 47 -3.71 -1.38 1.20
C ILE A 47 -4.61 -0.43 0.40
N GLN A 48 -5.43 0.33 1.13
CA GLN A 48 -6.16 1.42 0.54
C GLN A 48 -5.05 2.17 -0.15
N MET A 49 -5.20 2.38 -1.44
CA MET A 49 -4.17 3.05 -2.18
C MET A 49 -4.81 3.99 -3.15
N GLN A 50 -4.42 5.24 -2.99
CA GLN A 50 -4.71 6.31 -3.92
C GLN A 50 -4.05 5.93 -5.24
N MET A 51 -4.83 5.98 -6.31
CA MET A 51 -4.32 6.76 -7.43
C MET A 51 -4.51 8.23 -7.05
N ARG A 52 -3.40 8.94 -6.94
CA ARG A 52 -3.39 10.37 -6.65
C ARG A 52 -3.66 11.17 -7.92
N PHE A 53 -4.00 12.45 -7.77
CA PHE A 53 -4.13 13.39 -8.90
C PHE A 53 -2.86 13.46 -9.79
N ASP A 54 -1.69 13.15 -9.22
CA ASP A 54 -0.40 13.12 -9.90
C ASP A 54 -0.13 11.80 -10.68
N GLY A 55 -1.07 10.86 -10.65
CA GLY A 55 -0.97 9.56 -11.34
C GLY A 55 -0.11 8.51 -10.63
N LEU A 56 0.41 8.80 -9.42
CA LEU A 56 1.21 7.87 -8.64
C LEU A 56 0.35 7.03 -7.69
N LEU A 57 0.83 5.81 -7.40
CA LEU A 57 0.21 4.91 -6.42
C LEU A 57 0.77 5.16 -5.02
N GLY A 58 -0.09 5.48 -4.04
CA GLY A 58 0.31 5.70 -2.65
C GLY A 58 -0.72 5.18 -1.67
N PHE A 59 -0.39 5.15 -0.37
CA PHE A 59 -1.39 4.89 0.68
C PHE A 59 -2.35 6.07 0.85
N PRO A 60 -3.52 5.90 1.48
CA PRO A 60 -4.24 7.02 2.06
C PRO A 60 -3.42 7.59 3.21
N GLY A 61 -3.42 8.91 3.28
CA GLY A 61 -3.00 9.68 4.44
C GLY A 61 -3.91 10.88 4.65
N GLY A 62 -3.40 11.96 5.26
CA GLY A 62 -4.19 13.16 5.56
C GLY A 62 -5.41 12.84 6.43
N LEU A 63 -6.60 13.17 5.94
CA LEU A 63 -7.91 12.85 6.55
C LEU A 63 -8.79 11.97 5.62
N GLU A 64 -8.21 11.52 4.51
CA GLU A 64 -8.85 11.34 3.21
C GLU A 64 -9.64 10.01 3.05
N VAL A 65 -10.00 9.36 4.16
CA VAL A 65 -10.64 8.03 4.17
C VAL A 65 -12.18 8.12 4.19
N GLY A 66 -12.75 9.32 4.35
CA GLY A 66 -14.19 9.56 4.47
C GLY A 66 -14.82 9.04 5.78
N VAL A 67 -14.16 8.10 6.46
CA VAL A 67 -14.49 7.58 7.78
C VAL A 67 -13.20 7.45 8.58
N ALA A 68 -13.15 8.01 9.79
CA ALA A 68 -11.97 7.91 10.66
C ALA A 68 -11.69 6.44 11.01
N VAL A 69 -10.49 5.96 10.69
CA VAL A 69 -10.06 4.61 11.09
C VAL A 69 -9.31 4.72 12.42
N PRO A 70 -9.84 4.16 13.52
CA PRO A 70 -9.14 4.20 14.79
C PRO A 70 -7.88 3.32 14.69
N VAL A 71 -6.71 3.93 14.84
CA VAL A 71 -5.41 3.25 14.90
C VAL A 71 -4.80 3.41 16.29
N GLY A 72 -4.43 2.28 16.89
CA GLY A 72 -3.71 2.27 18.17
C GLY A 72 -2.20 2.33 17.97
N VAL A 73 -1.47 2.49 19.08
CA VAL A 73 0.00 2.41 19.09
C VAL A 73 0.47 1.03 18.61
N ASP A 74 -0.26 -0.03 18.94
CA ASP A 74 0.05 -1.41 18.56
C ASP A 74 -0.04 -1.65 17.04
N ASN A 75 -0.73 -0.77 16.30
CA ASN A 75 -0.79 -0.83 14.85
C ASN A 75 0.44 -0.20 14.18
N HIS A 76 1.31 0.49 14.93
CA HIS A 76 2.48 1.17 14.38
C HIS A 76 3.51 0.17 13.86
N VAL A 77 4.10 0.49 12.71
CA VAL A 77 5.10 -0.34 12.05
C VAL A 77 6.42 0.38 11.94
N SER A 78 6.40 1.60 11.43
CA SER A 78 7.61 2.37 11.22
C SER A 78 7.30 3.86 11.12
N SER A 79 8.31 4.67 11.44
CA SER A 79 8.33 6.09 11.15
C SER A 79 9.58 6.37 10.32
N CYS A 80 9.44 7.11 9.23
CA CYS A 80 10.54 7.41 8.32
C CYS A 80 10.56 8.90 7.96
N LEU A 81 11.76 9.47 7.88
CA LEU A 81 11.97 10.79 7.28
C LEU A 81 11.78 10.69 5.76
N SER A 82 10.99 11.62 5.21
CA SER A 82 10.77 11.67 3.76
C SER A 82 12.04 12.16 3.05
N PRO A 83 12.64 11.36 2.14
CA PRO A 83 13.81 11.80 1.38
C PRO A 83 13.45 12.90 0.38
N SER A 84 12.19 12.94 -0.05
CA SER A 84 11.68 13.86 -1.08
C SER A 84 11.19 15.18 -0.52
N CYS A 85 10.89 15.25 0.78
CA CYS A 85 10.32 16.43 1.42
C CYS A 85 11.01 16.69 2.77
N PRO A 86 11.87 17.71 2.86
CA PRO A 86 12.49 18.09 4.12
C PRO A 86 11.42 18.39 5.17
N ARG A 87 11.70 18.02 6.42
CA ARG A 87 10.80 18.19 7.57
C ARG A 87 9.44 17.49 7.44
N LEU A 88 9.37 16.38 6.70
CA LEU A 88 8.20 15.50 6.68
C LEU A 88 8.58 14.15 7.28
N ILE A 89 7.85 13.74 8.31
CA ILE A 89 7.90 12.40 8.88
C ILE A 89 6.66 11.64 8.42
N THR A 90 6.87 10.43 7.93
CA THR A 90 5.81 9.52 7.50
C THR A 90 5.71 8.38 8.50
N HIS A 91 4.52 8.17 9.05
CA HIS A 91 4.21 7.06 9.94
C HIS A 91 3.45 6.00 9.16
N PHE A 92 3.78 4.74 9.39
CA PHE A 92 3.12 3.62 8.74
C PHE A 92 2.46 2.70 9.77
N TYR A 93 1.19 2.39 9.52
CA TYR A 93 0.35 1.56 10.39
C TYR A 93 -0.22 0.37 9.62
N ILE A 94 -0.41 -0.76 10.30
CA ILE A 94 -1.06 -1.95 9.77
C ILE A 94 -2.24 -2.33 10.67
N LYS A 95 -3.41 -2.58 10.07
CA LYS A 95 -4.61 -3.02 10.80
C LYS A 95 -5.41 -4.09 10.03
N MET A 96 -5.77 -5.16 10.74
CA MET A 96 -6.63 -6.25 10.25
C MET A 96 -8.12 -5.94 10.51
N THR A 97 -8.98 -6.13 9.51
CA THR A 97 -10.41 -5.75 9.49
C THR A 97 -11.13 -6.46 8.33
N GLU A 98 -11.53 -7.73 8.49
CA GLU A 98 -12.13 -8.54 7.40
C GLU A 98 -13.54 -8.10 6.98
N SER A 99 -14.42 -7.85 7.94
CA SER A 99 -15.83 -7.52 7.70
C SER A 99 -16.05 -6.11 7.14
N GLU A 100 -15.08 -5.20 7.32
CA GLU A 100 -15.28 -3.76 7.11
C GLU A 100 -14.65 -3.23 5.81
N LEU A 101 -13.85 -4.03 5.09
CA LEU A 101 -13.12 -3.54 3.91
C LEU A 101 -14.04 -3.15 2.75
N LYS A 102 -15.05 -3.97 2.44
CA LYS A 102 -16.01 -3.66 1.37
C LYS A 102 -16.84 -2.42 1.67
N GLU A 103 -17.18 -2.22 2.94
CA GLU A 103 -17.90 -1.03 3.39
C GLU A 103 -17.02 0.21 3.27
N ARG A 104 -15.73 0.11 3.64
CA ARG A 104 -14.76 1.19 3.45
C ARG A 104 -14.54 1.55 1.98
N GLU A 105 -14.49 0.57 1.08
CA GLU A 105 -14.43 0.84 -0.35
C GLU A 105 -15.66 1.58 -0.85
N ARG A 106 -16.85 1.17 -0.37
CA ARG A 106 -18.11 1.86 -0.68
C ARG A 106 -18.11 3.28 -0.14
N ALA A 107 -17.70 3.49 1.11
CA ALA A 107 -17.63 4.81 1.75
C ALA A 107 -16.60 5.73 1.07
N ALA A 108 -15.44 5.19 0.67
CA ALA A 108 -14.41 5.94 -0.02
C ALA A 108 -14.89 6.55 -1.35
N VAL A 109 -15.86 5.91 -2.02
CA VAL A 109 -16.48 6.45 -3.24
C VAL A 109 -17.71 7.28 -2.94
N ALA A 110 -18.54 6.85 -1.99
CA ALA A 110 -19.85 7.45 -1.74
C ALA A 110 -19.80 8.68 -0.82
N THR A 111 -18.83 8.78 0.09
CA THR A 111 -18.83 9.76 1.18
C THR A 111 -17.51 10.52 1.35
N ALA A 112 -16.39 10.06 0.77
CA ALA A 112 -15.13 10.78 0.90
C ALA A 112 -15.17 12.08 0.08
N THR A 113 -14.87 13.20 0.73
CA THR A 113 -14.85 14.54 0.11
C THR A 113 -13.79 14.67 -0.97
N ASP A 114 -12.71 13.89 -0.86
CA ASP A 114 -11.56 13.97 -1.76
C ASP A 114 -11.67 13.00 -2.95
N HIS A 115 -12.75 12.22 -3.01
CA HIS A 115 -13.01 11.33 -4.13
C HIS A 115 -13.26 12.11 -5.43
N GLY A 116 -12.46 11.82 -6.46
CA GLY A 116 -12.48 12.55 -7.73
C GLY A 116 -11.70 13.87 -7.72
N LEU A 117 -11.11 14.24 -6.58
CA LEU A 117 -10.19 15.38 -6.45
C LEU A 117 -8.77 14.85 -6.22
N GLU A 118 -8.35 14.71 -4.97
CA GLU A 118 -7.02 14.20 -4.62
C GLU A 118 -6.93 12.68 -4.76
N VAL A 119 -8.06 11.98 -4.61
CA VAL A 119 -8.15 10.52 -4.59
C VAL A 119 -9.03 10.03 -5.73
N LEU A 120 -8.45 9.38 -6.74
CA LEU A 120 -9.17 8.92 -7.92
C LEU A 120 -9.80 7.52 -7.77
N GLY A 121 -9.47 6.81 -6.68
CA GLY A 121 -10.04 5.50 -6.37
C GLY A 121 -9.12 4.66 -5.51
N MET A 122 -9.71 3.81 -4.66
CA MET A 122 -8.97 2.97 -3.71
C MET A 122 -8.95 1.52 -4.17
N PHE A 123 -7.81 1.06 -4.67
CA PHE A 123 -7.69 -0.23 -5.34
C PHE A 123 -7.16 -1.35 -4.42
N ARG A 124 -7.16 -2.55 -4.99
CA ARG A 124 -7.01 -3.84 -4.35
C ARG A 124 -5.69 -4.49 -4.83
N VAL A 125 -4.69 -4.73 -3.96
CA VAL A 125 -3.39 -5.29 -4.35
C VAL A 125 -3.50 -6.79 -4.72
N PRO A 126 -3.12 -7.20 -5.95
CA PRO A 126 -3.17 -8.61 -6.35
C PRO A 126 -1.94 -9.37 -5.86
N LEU A 127 -2.09 -10.27 -4.89
CA LEU A 127 -0.95 -11.05 -4.36
C LEU A 127 -0.70 -12.40 -5.06
N TYR A 128 -1.52 -12.75 -6.04
CA TYR A 128 -1.33 -13.96 -6.84
C TYR A 128 -0.21 -13.78 -7.88
N PHE A 129 0.34 -14.90 -8.35
CA PHE A 129 1.32 -14.95 -9.42
C PHE A 129 0.73 -15.71 -10.62
N LEU A 130 0.69 -15.07 -11.78
CA LEU A 130 0.31 -15.72 -13.03
C LEU A 130 1.54 -16.19 -13.81
N LYS A 131 1.38 -17.23 -14.63
CA LYS A 131 2.46 -17.83 -15.43
C LYS A 131 3.17 -16.83 -16.37
N ASN A 132 2.45 -15.79 -16.81
CA ASN A 132 2.96 -14.77 -17.74
C ASN A 132 3.38 -13.46 -17.03
N GLY A 133 3.61 -13.49 -15.71
CA GLY A 133 4.03 -12.30 -14.96
C GLY A 133 2.89 -11.38 -14.49
N GLY A 134 1.62 -11.76 -14.66
CA GLY A 134 0.49 -11.02 -14.10
C GLY A 134 0.33 -11.20 -12.58
N GLY A 135 -0.40 -10.28 -11.95
CA GLY A 135 -0.62 -10.26 -10.49
C GLY A 135 0.37 -9.35 -9.77
N LEU A 136 0.96 -9.81 -8.66
CA LEU A 136 1.85 -8.99 -7.83
C LEU A 136 3.05 -8.40 -8.59
N PRO A 137 3.76 -9.14 -9.45
CA PRO A 137 4.90 -8.59 -10.19
C PRO A 137 4.49 -7.44 -11.11
N TYR A 138 3.38 -7.60 -11.83
CA TYR A 138 2.84 -6.55 -12.69
C TYR A 138 2.40 -5.33 -11.88
N PHE A 139 1.75 -5.55 -10.73
CA PHE A 139 1.39 -4.48 -9.83
C PHE A 139 2.62 -3.69 -9.35
N LEU A 140 3.66 -4.38 -8.89
CA LEU A 140 4.92 -3.77 -8.47
C LEU A 140 5.65 -3.05 -9.61
N SER A 141 5.34 -3.34 -10.89
CA SER A 141 5.95 -2.63 -12.02
C SER A 141 5.45 -1.18 -12.17
N HIS A 142 4.32 -0.82 -11.55
CA HIS A 142 3.77 0.54 -11.57
C HIS A 142 4.64 1.54 -10.78
N SER A 143 4.34 2.82 -10.96
CA SER A 143 4.97 3.92 -10.24
C SER A 143 4.31 4.12 -8.88
N PHE A 144 5.13 4.06 -7.82
CA PHE A 144 4.70 4.30 -6.44
C PHE A 144 5.23 5.64 -5.96
N ILE A 145 4.43 6.34 -5.16
CA ILE A 145 4.87 7.59 -4.55
C ILE A 145 5.82 7.29 -3.38
N SER A 146 6.92 8.06 -3.31
CA SER A 146 7.83 8.07 -2.17
C SER A 146 8.22 6.64 -1.71
N ASN A 147 8.08 6.35 -0.42
CA ASN A 147 8.44 5.08 0.20
C ASN A 147 7.32 4.03 0.12
N SER A 148 6.25 4.27 -0.64
CA SER A 148 5.05 3.43 -0.53
C SER A 148 5.27 1.99 -1.01
N GLN A 149 6.11 1.78 -2.02
CA GLN A 149 6.46 0.43 -2.47
C GLN A 149 7.22 -0.36 -1.39
N ALA A 150 8.19 0.27 -0.72
CA ALA A 150 8.96 -0.39 0.34
C ALA A 150 8.11 -0.68 1.57
N GLN A 151 7.19 0.22 1.93
CA GLN A 151 6.20 0.02 3.00
C GLN A 151 5.29 -1.18 2.68
N LEU A 152 4.77 -1.26 1.46
CA LEU A 152 4.03 -2.42 0.92
C LEU A 152 4.81 -3.73 1.09
N LEU A 153 6.05 -3.81 0.63
CA LEU A 153 6.85 -5.04 0.70
C LEU A 153 7.18 -5.45 2.15
N SER A 154 7.57 -4.48 2.98
CA SER A 154 7.85 -4.71 4.39
C SER A 154 6.62 -5.20 5.15
N ALA A 155 5.44 -4.64 4.85
CA ALA A 155 4.19 -5.05 5.46
C ALA A 155 3.79 -6.48 5.09
N LEU A 156 3.92 -6.84 3.80
CA LEU A 156 3.63 -8.18 3.31
C LEU A 156 4.50 -9.24 3.99
N GLN A 157 5.79 -8.94 4.18
CA GLN A 157 6.72 -9.81 4.90
C GLN A 157 6.35 -9.90 6.39
N ARG A 158 6.11 -8.76 7.06
CA ARG A 158 5.82 -8.71 8.51
C ARG A 158 4.53 -9.43 8.87
N CYS A 159 3.52 -9.35 8.00
CA CYS A 159 2.24 -10.02 8.20
C CYS A 159 2.27 -11.50 7.79
N GLY A 160 3.41 -12.03 7.33
CA GLY A 160 3.54 -13.42 6.88
C GLY A 160 2.69 -13.75 5.65
N LEU A 161 2.34 -12.73 4.85
CA LEU A 161 1.43 -12.86 3.72
C LEU A 161 2.14 -13.45 2.50
N LEU A 162 3.45 -13.19 2.38
CA LEU A 162 4.34 -13.75 1.37
C LEU A 162 5.69 -14.08 2.00
N SER A 163 6.33 -15.15 1.51
CA SER A 163 7.69 -15.47 1.87
C SER A 163 8.70 -14.48 1.27
N GLN A 164 9.89 -14.38 1.87
CA GLN A 164 10.97 -13.54 1.33
C GLN A 164 11.32 -13.92 -0.12
N GLY A 165 11.35 -15.22 -0.45
CA GLY A 165 11.63 -15.68 -1.81
C GLY A 165 10.55 -15.27 -2.83
N GLU A 166 9.27 -15.25 -2.43
CA GLU A 166 8.19 -14.77 -3.29
C GLU A 166 8.27 -13.26 -3.53
N LEU A 167 8.58 -12.49 -2.49
CA LEU A 167 8.75 -11.03 -2.58
C LEU A 167 9.94 -10.67 -3.49
N GLU A 168 11.10 -11.31 -3.29
CA GLU A 168 12.27 -11.09 -4.14
C GLU A 168 12.00 -11.45 -5.60
N LYS A 169 11.30 -12.57 -5.84
CA LYS A 169 10.89 -12.97 -7.18
C LYS A 169 9.96 -11.92 -7.82
N ALA A 170 8.99 -11.41 -7.06
CA ALA A 170 8.04 -10.41 -7.55
C ALA A 170 8.74 -9.09 -7.93
N VAL A 171 9.66 -8.62 -7.09
CA VAL A 171 10.45 -7.40 -7.35
C VAL A 171 11.33 -7.57 -8.58
N ARG A 172 12.07 -8.68 -8.70
CA ARG A 172 12.92 -8.94 -9.87
C ARG A 172 12.11 -8.95 -11.17
N GLN A 173 10.96 -9.60 -11.18
CA GLN A 173 10.07 -9.63 -12.34
C GLN A 173 9.50 -8.24 -12.68
N ALA A 174 9.14 -7.45 -11.68
CA ALA A 174 8.67 -6.08 -11.86
C ALA A 174 9.77 -5.18 -12.48
N GLU A 175 11.01 -5.28 -12.01
CA GLU A 175 12.15 -4.54 -12.58
C GLU A 175 12.42 -4.94 -14.02
N GLN A 176 12.34 -6.23 -14.34
CA GLN A 176 12.49 -6.71 -15.72
C GLN A 176 11.41 -6.10 -16.64
N MET A 177 10.15 -6.06 -16.19
CA MET A 177 9.05 -5.45 -16.96
C MET A 177 9.24 -3.94 -17.20
N ARG A 178 9.78 -3.22 -16.21
CA ARG A 178 10.10 -1.80 -16.36
C ARG A 178 11.19 -1.59 -17.41
N ARG A 179 12.23 -2.44 -17.42
CA ARG A 179 13.33 -2.37 -18.40
C ARG A 179 12.87 -2.70 -19.82
N THR A 180 12.01 -3.70 -19.99
CA THR A 180 11.48 -4.04 -21.33
C THR A 180 10.58 -2.93 -21.87
N ARG A 181 9.81 -2.25 -21.02
CA ARG A 181 9.00 -1.08 -21.42
C ARG A 181 9.82 0.15 -21.78
N SER A 182 10.94 0.40 -21.09
CA SER A 182 11.82 1.52 -21.44
C SER A 182 12.63 1.31 -22.72
N GLY A 183 12.70 0.07 -23.21
CA GLY A 183 13.38 -0.29 -24.47
C GLY A 183 12.47 -0.31 -25.69
N ASP A 184 11.17 -0.05 -25.53
CA ASP A 184 10.20 0.02 -26.63
C ASP A 184 10.05 1.50 -27.06
N PRO A 185 10.61 1.91 -28.21
CA PRO A 185 10.39 3.25 -28.72
C PRO A 185 9.03 3.26 -29.41
N HIS A 186 8.02 3.78 -28.73
CA HIS A 186 6.91 4.43 -29.43
C HIS A 186 7.28 5.88 -29.71
#